data_AF-A0A8J6NKL0-F1
#
_entry.id   AF-A0A8J6NKL0-F1
#
_cell.length_a   1.000
_cell.length_b   1.000
_cell.length_c   1.000
_cell.angle_alpha   90.00
_cell.angle_beta   90.00
_cell.angle_gamma   90.00
#
_symmetry.space_group_name_H-M   'P 1'
#
loop_
_entity.id
_entity.type
_entity.pdbx_description
1 polymer ?
#
loop_
_entity_poly.entity_id
_entity_poly.type
_entity_poly.pdbx_seq_one_letter_code
_entity_poly.pdbx_strand_id
1 'polypeptide(L)'
;MEHSKETIARIKKFIRSKQKNFLKTKELAPLTQTECAAHVGVNVSTVSRILASGIKIKFGRSEYPLSYFFSQRNIHPQVFNEWIHNVIKEEDPANPFSDDRLLRRFKKEFPQITLSLRTIKKYRMDAGIGSGDKRRITKLVGWISKKIESEDPENPLTDKLLIELFHKEHPGSNINDNKIAKFRKKGGIEGFYKRRKKINR
;
A
#
# COMPACT_ATOMS: atom_id res chain seq x y z
N MET A 1 -20.66 -21.70 -18.34
CA MET A 1 -20.23 -20.36 -18.79
C MET A 1 -19.48 -20.51 -20.08
N GLU A 2 -20.15 -20.28 -21.20
CA GLU A 2 -19.54 -20.31 -22.53
C GLU A 2 -18.81 -18.97 -22.73
N HIS A 3 -17.50 -18.95 -22.48
CA HIS A 3 -16.69 -17.83 -22.97
C HIS A 3 -16.74 -17.85 -24.49
N SER A 4 -17.03 -16.71 -25.14
CA SER A 4 -17.12 -16.69 -26.60
C SER A 4 -15.81 -17.24 -27.19
N LYS A 5 -15.93 -18.26 -28.04
CA LYS A 5 -14.80 -18.90 -28.73
C LYS A 5 -13.93 -17.86 -29.43
N GLU A 6 -14.55 -16.77 -29.90
CA GLU A 6 -13.89 -15.62 -30.50
C GLU A 6 -12.94 -14.90 -29.51
N THR A 7 -13.40 -14.61 -28.29
CA THR A 7 -12.57 -13.96 -27.27
C THR A 7 -11.34 -14.81 -26.93
N ILE A 8 -11.53 -16.12 -26.77
CA ILE A 8 -10.43 -17.06 -26.49
C ILE A 8 -9.42 -17.05 -27.65
N ALA A 9 -9.90 -17.06 -28.90
CA ALA A 9 -9.04 -17.00 -30.08
C ALA A 9 -8.22 -15.70 -30.14
N ARG A 10 -8.85 -14.56 -29.85
CA ARG A 10 -8.16 -13.25 -29.78
C ARG A 10 -7.11 -13.21 -28.69
N ILE A 11 -7.40 -13.75 -27.50
CA ILE A 11 -6.43 -13.88 -26.40
C ILE A 11 -5.23 -14.75 -26.83
N LYS A 12 -5.49 -15.93 -27.43
CA LYS A 12 -4.43 -16.82 -27.92
C LYS A 12 -3.54 -16.15 -28.97
N LYS A 13 -4.13 -15.40 -29.90
CA LYS A 13 -3.41 -14.63 -30.93
C LYS A 13 -2.53 -13.56 -30.29
N PHE A 14 -3.04 -12.86 -29.28
CA PHE A 14 -2.27 -11.84 -28.55
C PHE A 14 -1.10 -12.43 -27.75
N ILE A 15 -1.30 -13.56 -27.07
CA ILE A 15 -0.20 -14.27 -26.40
C ILE A 15 0.90 -14.63 -27.41
N ARG A 16 0.55 -15.18 -28.57
CA ARG A 16 1.53 -15.52 -29.61
C ARG A 16 2.28 -14.30 -30.14
N SER A 17 1.61 -13.16 -30.30
CA SER A 17 2.27 -11.94 -30.80
C SER A 17 3.22 -11.32 -29.77
N LYS A 18 2.96 -11.49 -28.47
CA LYS A 18 3.83 -11.01 -27.39
C LYS A 18 4.98 -11.97 -27.09
N GLN A 19 4.73 -13.28 -27.17
CA GLN A 19 5.67 -14.32 -26.79
C GLN A 19 6.50 -14.85 -27.98
N LYS A 20 6.80 -14.03 -28.98
CA LYS A 20 7.46 -14.46 -30.24
C LYS A 20 8.77 -15.24 -30.00
N ASN A 21 9.54 -14.84 -29.00
CA ASN A 21 10.84 -15.43 -28.69
C ASN A 21 10.76 -16.59 -27.69
N PHE A 22 9.59 -16.88 -27.10
CA PHE A 22 9.45 -17.89 -26.04
C PHE A 22 9.90 -19.30 -26.48
N LEU A 23 9.70 -19.68 -27.75
CA LEU A 23 10.19 -20.97 -28.24
C LEU A 23 11.72 -21.07 -28.28
N LYS A 24 12.42 -19.94 -28.47
CA LYS A 24 13.87 -19.87 -28.57
C LYS A 24 14.52 -19.71 -27.20
N THR A 25 14.02 -18.76 -26.39
CA THR A 25 14.64 -18.38 -25.12
C THR A 25 14.07 -19.12 -23.92
N LYS A 26 12.86 -19.69 -24.04
CA LYS A 26 12.04 -20.21 -22.92
C LYS A 26 11.68 -19.15 -21.87
N GLU A 27 12.01 -17.89 -22.10
CA GLU A 27 11.68 -16.77 -21.23
C GLU A 27 10.36 -16.12 -21.65
N LEU A 28 9.56 -15.74 -20.65
CA LEU A 28 8.28 -15.06 -20.87
C LEU A 28 8.49 -13.56 -21.07
N ALA A 29 8.02 -13.05 -22.20
CA ALA A 29 7.83 -11.63 -22.38
C ALA A 29 6.78 -11.14 -21.36
N PRO A 30 6.96 -9.95 -20.76
CA PRO A 30 5.98 -9.38 -19.85
C PRO A 30 4.61 -9.24 -20.52
N LEU A 31 3.58 -9.76 -19.86
CA LEU A 31 2.20 -9.72 -20.36
C LEU A 31 1.23 -9.62 -19.19
N THR A 32 0.42 -8.57 -19.17
CA THR A 32 -0.58 -8.36 -18.10
C THR A 32 -1.99 -8.66 -18.58
N GLN A 33 -2.88 -9.05 -17.66
CA GLN A 33 -4.30 -9.23 -17.97
C GLN A 33 -4.96 -7.92 -18.43
N THR A 34 -4.55 -6.78 -17.85
CA THR A 34 -5.04 -5.45 -18.22
C THR A 34 -4.71 -5.10 -19.67
N GLU A 35 -3.46 -5.34 -20.08
CA GLU A 35 -3.03 -5.10 -21.45
C GLU A 35 -3.77 -6.00 -22.44
N CYS A 36 -3.94 -7.28 -22.09
CA CYS A 36 -4.70 -8.22 -22.91
C CYS A 36 -6.18 -7.86 -23.01
N ALA A 37 -6.80 -7.43 -21.91
CA ALA A 37 -8.18 -6.97 -21.86
C ALA A 37 -8.39 -5.76 -22.78
N ALA A 38 -7.50 -4.77 -22.71
CA ALA A 38 -7.52 -3.60 -23.59
C ALA A 38 -7.37 -3.98 -25.06
N HIS A 39 -6.43 -4.87 -25.41
CA HIS A 39 -6.20 -5.30 -26.79
C HIS A 39 -7.36 -6.14 -27.36
N VAL A 40 -7.99 -6.98 -26.54
CA VAL A 40 -9.09 -7.86 -26.98
C VAL A 40 -10.45 -7.15 -26.89
N GLY A 41 -10.55 -5.99 -26.24
CA GLY A 41 -11.78 -5.23 -26.10
C GLY A 41 -12.77 -5.85 -25.11
N VAL A 42 -12.27 -6.41 -24.01
CA VAL A 42 -13.09 -7.04 -22.97
C VAL A 42 -12.67 -6.55 -21.59
N ASN A 43 -13.52 -6.77 -20.58
CA ASN A 43 -13.17 -6.45 -19.19
C ASN A 43 -12.08 -7.38 -18.65
N VAL A 44 -11.22 -6.85 -17.77
CA VAL A 44 -10.13 -7.61 -17.11
C VAL A 44 -10.68 -8.84 -16.36
N SER A 45 -11.85 -8.71 -15.73
CA SER A 45 -12.53 -9.82 -15.07
C SER A 45 -12.87 -10.98 -16.02
N THR A 46 -13.21 -10.68 -17.28
CA THR A 46 -13.50 -11.69 -18.30
C THR A 46 -12.23 -12.47 -18.67
N VAL A 47 -11.12 -11.75 -18.88
CA VAL A 47 -9.81 -12.38 -19.10
C VAL A 47 -9.44 -13.27 -17.92
N SER A 48 -9.54 -12.76 -16.69
CA SER A 48 -9.23 -13.51 -15.47
C SER A 48 -10.02 -14.83 -15.36
N ARG A 49 -11.34 -14.80 -15.63
CA ARG A 49 -12.19 -16.01 -15.64
C ARG A 49 -11.74 -17.01 -16.70
N ILE A 50 -11.43 -16.56 -17.92
CA ILE A 50 -10.91 -17.41 -19.00
C ILE A 50 -9.59 -18.05 -18.57
N LEU A 51 -8.67 -17.31 -17.96
CA LEU A 51 -7.39 -17.85 -17.50
C LEU A 51 -7.56 -18.86 -16.36
N ALA A 52 -8.55 -18.69 -15.50
CA ALA A 52 -8.88 -19.63 -14.42
C ALA A 52 -9.57 -20.91 -14.92
N SER A 53 -10.17 -20.89 -16.12
CA SER A 53 -10.90 -22.04 -16.69
C SER A 53 -10.02 -23.20 -17.17
N GLY A 54 -8.69 -23.10 -17.08
CA GLY A 54 -7.77 -24.15 -17.48
C GLY A 54 -7.58 -24.31 -19.00
N ILE A 55 -8.13 -23.40 -19.81
CA ILE A 55 -7.94 -23.41 -21.27
C ILE A 55 -6.44 -23.38 -21.61
N LYS A 56 -6.06 -24.22 -22.56
CA LYS A 56 -4.68 -24.37 -23.02
C LYS A 56 -4.44 -23.75 -24.40
N ILE A 57 -3.19 -23.39 -24.64
CA ILE A 57 -2.66 -22.99 -25.94
C ILE A 57 -1.48 -23.89 -26.30
N LYS A 58 -1.49 -24.41 -27.52
CA LYS A 58 -0.33 -25.08 -28.10
C LYS A 58 0.73 -24.05 -28.49
N PHE A 59 1.94 -24.22 -27.97
CA PHE A 59 3.10 -23.39 -28.26
C PHE A 59 4.28 -24.30 -28.65
N GLY A 60 4.58 -24.37 -29.95
CA GLY A 60 5.50 -25.38 -30.49
C GLY A 60 4.92 -26.79 -30.36
N ARG A 61 5.70 -27.70 -29.77
CA ARG A 61 5.31 -29.11 -29.54
C ARG A 61 4.57 -29.33 -28.21
N SER A 62 4.48 -28.33 -27.34
CA SER A 62 3.91 -28.46 -25.99
C SER A 62 2.64 -27.64 -25.84
N GLU A 63 1.80 -28.01 -24.87
CA GLU A 63 0.63 -27.24 -24.47
C GLU A 63 0.84 -26.58 -23.11
N TYR A 64 0.43 -25.32 -22.99
CA TYR A 64 0.54 -24.55 -21.76
C TYR A 64 -0.84 -23.98 -21.40
N PRO A 65 -1.21 -23.95 -20.10
CA PRO A 65 -2.40 -23.22 -19.68
C PRO A 65 -2.21 -21.73 -20.04
N LEU A 66 -3.27 -21.05 -20.48
CA LEU A 66 -3.16 -19.64 -20.86
C LEU A 66 -2.58 -18.79 -19.74
N SER A 67 -2.97 -19.07 -18.49
CA SER A 67 -2.49 -18.37 -17.28
C SER A 67 -0.97 -18.36 -17.14
N TYR A 68 -0.27 -19.36 -17.67
CA TYR A 68 1.20 -19.44 -17.65
C TYR A 68 1.87 -18.19 -18.24
N PHE A 69 1.31 -17.63 -19.32
CA PHE A 69 1.89 -16.49 -20.02
C PHE A 69 1.53 -15.14 -19.39
N PHE A 70 0.64 -15.13 -18.40
CA PHE A 70 0.22 -13.94 -17.67
C PHE A 70 0.86 -13.87 -16.28
N SER A 71 2.00 -14.54 -16.10
CA SER A 71 2.84 -14.43 -14.91
C SER A 71 3.04 -12.95 -14.63
N GLN A 72 2.25 -12.44 -13.70
CA GLN A 72 2.34 -11.08 -13.22
C GLN A 72 3.82 -10.85 -12.94
N ARG A 73 4.37 -9.70 -13.33
CA ARG A 73 5.56 -9.19 -12.62
C ARG A 73 5.09 -8.91 -11.19
N ASN A 74 4.85 -9.96 -10.42
CA ASN A 74 4.55 -9.89 -9.02
C ASN A 74 5.85 -9.44 -8.41
N ILE A 75 5.80 -8.27 -7.77
CA ILE A 75 6.89 -7.88 -6.90
C ILE A 75 7.12 -9.02 -5.91
N HIS A 76 8.37 -9.44 -5.78
CA HIS A 76 8.71 -10.39 -4.73
C HIS A 76 8.34 -9.73 -3.39
N PRO A 77 7.66 -10.42 -2.46
CA PRO A 77 7.19 -9.82 -1.21
C PRO A 77 8.29 -9.06 -0.44
N GLN A 78 9.53 -9.54 -0.52
CA GLN A 78 10.70 -8.89 0.08
C GLN A 78 11.01 -7.51 -0.51
N VAL A 79 10.96 -7.34 -1.83
CA VAL A 79 11.20 -6.04 -2.49
C VAL A 79 10.10 -5.05 -2.10
N PHE A 80 8.85 -5.52 -1.99
CA PHE A 80 7.77 -4.66 -1.50
C PHE A 80 7.98 -4.27 -0.03
N ASN A 81 8.42 -5.22 0.80
CA ASN A 81 8.68 -5.01 2.22
C ASN A 81 9.75 -3.93 2.43
N GLU A 82 10.90 -4.06 1.76
CA GLU A 82 11.98 -3.06 1.80
C GLU A 82 11.48 -1.68 1.33
N TRP A 83 10.77 -1.64 0.20
CA TRP A 83 10.20 -0.42 -0.34
C TRP A 83 9.25 0.26 0.66
N ILE A 84 8.29 -0.48 1.23
CA ILE A 84 7.29 0.12 2.11
C ILE A 84 7.93 0.62 3.41
N HIS A 85 8.94 -0.07 3.95
CA HIS A 85 9.65 0.44 5.13
C HIS A 85 10.39 1.75 4.84
N ASN A 86 11.03 1.87 3.68
CA ASN A 86 11.71 3.11 3.29
C ASN A 86 10.71 4.26 3.12
N VAL A 87 9.59 4.01 2.44
CA VAL A 87 8.53 5.01 2.25
C VAL A 87 7.91 5.46 3.58
N ILE A 88 7.74 4.54 4.54
CA ILE A 88 7.17 4.86 5.86
C ILE A 88 8.17 5.56 6.78
N LYS A 89 9.48 5.36 6.61
CA LYS A 89 10.51 6.12 7.34
C LYS A 89 10.47 7.60 6.96
N GLU A 90 10.24 7.91 5.70
CA GLU A 90 10.17 9.28 5.17
C GLU A 90 8.79 9.94 5.33
N GLU A 91 7.77 9.22 5.79
CA GLU A 91 6.42 9.78 5.85
C GLU A 91 6.29 10.80 7.00
N ASP A 92 5.61 11.91 6.70
CA ASP A 92 5.21 12.91 7.69
C ASP A 92 4.33 12.27 8.79
N PRO A 93 4.72 12.36 10.07
CA PRO A 93 3.92 11.91 11.21
C PRO A 93 2.50 12.47 11.27
N ALA A 94 2.31 13.72 10.85
CA ALA A 94 1.01 14.39 10.84
C ALA A 94 0.10 13.86 9.73
N ASN A 95 0.68 13.54 8.57
CA ASN A 95 -0.04 13.07 7.40
C ASN A 95 0.50 11.74 6.84
N PRO A 96 0.42 10.62 7.59
CA PRO A 96 0.86 9.32 7.10
C PRO A 96 0.16 8.92 5.81
N PHE A 97 0.88 8.21 4.95
CA PHE A 97 0.36 7.83 3.64
C PHE A 97 -0.82 6.84 3.77
N SER A 98 -1.94 7.14 3.11
CA SER A 98 -3.03 6.18 2.94
C SER A 98 -2.62 5.04 2.01
N ASP A 99 -3.29 3.89 2.09
CA ASP A 99 -3.03 2.75 1.17
C ASP A 99 -3.18 3.15 -0.30
N ASP A 100 -4.09 4.08 -0.58
CA ASP A 100 -4.33 4.66 -1.91
C ASP A 100 -3.17 5.60 -2.34
N ARG A 101 -2.61 6.39 -1.43
CA ARG A 101 -1.43 7.20 -1.71
C ARG A 101 -0.17 6.34 -1.88
N LEU A 102 -0.03 5.27 -1.09
CA LEU A 102 1.02 4.26 -1.26
C LEU A 102 0.90 3.59 -2.63
N LEU A 103 -0.30 3.22 -3.06
CA LEU A 103 -0.53 2.66 -4.40
C LEU A 103 -0.09 3.62 -5.51
N ARG A 104 -0.47 4.90 -5.42
CA ARG A 104 -0.05 5.91 -6.41
C ARG A 104 1.47 6.07 -6.45
N ARG A 105 2.12 6.17 -5.30
CA ARG A 105 3.59 6.28 -5.20
C ARG A 105 4.27 5.04 -5.77
N PHE A 106 3.80 3.85 -5.39
CA PHE A 106 4.30 2.58 -5.91
C PHE A 106 4.20 2.50 -7.43
N LYS A 107 3.06 2.87 -8.02
CA LYS A 107 2.87 2.88 -9.48
C LYS A 107 3.82 3.85 -10.19
N LYS A 108 4.18 4.96 -9.55
CA LYS A 108 5.12 5.94 -10.09
C LYS A 108 6.56 5.38 -10.11
N GLU A 109 6.94 4.66 -9.06
CA GLU A 109 8.29 4.09 -8.90
C GLU A 109 8.48 2.77 -9.67
N PHE A 110 7.42 1.96 -9.79
CA PHE A 110 7.42 0.67 -10.49
C PHE A 110 6.31 0.60 -11.54
N PRO A 111 6.38 1.40 -12.63
CA PRO A 111 5.33 1.45 -13.66
C PRO A 111 5.10 0.10 -14.37
N GLN A 112 6.08 -0.78 -14.35
CA GLN A 112 6.02 -2.14 -14.90
C GLN A 112 5.34 -3.16 -13.97
N ILE A 113 5.01 -2.78 -12.73
CA ILE A 113 4.40 -3.65 -11.73
C ILE A 113 2.96 -3.19 -11.46
N THR A 114 1.99 -4.06 -11.73
CA THR A 114 0.58 -3.77 -11.48
C THR A 114 0.16 -4.34 -10.13
N LEU A 115 0.01 -3.48 -9.12
CA LEU A 115 -0.61 -3.84 -7.84
C LEU A 115 -2.03 -3.28 -7.73
N SER A 116 -2.88 -4.03 -7.00
CA SER A 116 -4.19 -3.55 -6.57
C SER A 116 -4.09 -2.90 -5.18
N LEU A 117 -5.07 -2.05 -4.83
CA LEU A 117 -5.17 -1.50 -3.47
C LEU A 117 -5.27 -2.62 -2.41
N ARG A 118 -5.94 -3.72 -2.74
CA ARG A 118 -6.04 -4.90 -1.88
C ARG A 118 -4.68 -5.56 -1.66
N THR A 119 -3.84 -5.62 -2.69
CA THR A 119 -2.48 -6.16 -2.61
C THR A 119 -1.58 -5.27 -1.76
N ILE A 120 -1.63 -3.95 -1.95
CA ILE A 120 -0.92 -2.97 -1.09
C ILE A 120 -1.33 -3.16 0.36
N LYS A 121 -2.64 -3.23 0.64
CA LYS A 121 -3.15 -3.43 2.00
C LYS A 121 -2.66 -4.74 2.61
N LYS A 122 -2.73 -5.84 1.85
CA LYS A 122 -2.24 -7.15 2.29
C LYS A 122 -0.75 -7.06 2.64
N TYR A 123 0.08 -6.63 1.69
CA TYR A 123 1.52 -6.62 1.91
C TYR A 123 1.96 -5.63 2.99
N ARG A 124 1.26 -4.50 3.15
CA ARG A 124 1.46 -3.59 4.30
C ARG A 124 1.19 -4.29 5.62
N MET A 125 0.10 -5.05 5.71
CA MET A 125 -0.24 -5.79 6.92
C MET A 125 0.77 -6.92 7.19
N ASP A 126 1.18 -7.64 6.15
CA ASP A 126 2.19 -8.70 6.24
C ASP A 126 3.56 -8.13 6.69
N ALA A 127 3.86 -6.88 6.33
CA ALA A 127 5.03 -6.14 6.82
C ALA A 127 4.88 -5.56 8.25
N GLY A 128 3.77 -5.87 8.95
CA GLY A 128 3.53 -5.36 10.32
C GLY A 128 3.18 -3.88 10.40
N ILE A 129 2.90 -3.22 9.28
CA ILE A 129 2.68 -1.78 9.22
C ILE A 129 1.19 -1.49 9.41
N GLY A 130 0.83 -0.65 10.40
CA GLY A 130 -0.55 -0.23 10.66
C GLY A 130 -1.19 0.59 9.53
N SER A 131 -2.51 0.82 9.57
CA SER A 131 -3.17 1.76 8.66
C SER A 131 -2.68 3.20 8.89
N GLY A 132 -2.88 4.10 7.93
CA GLY A 132 -2.50 5.51 8.08
C GLY A 132 -3.05 6.15 9.37
N ASP A 133 -4.28 5.82 9.75
CA ASP A 133 -4.87 6.25 11.03
C ASP A 133 -4.14 5.69 12.25
N LYS A 134 -3.83 4.39 12.25
CA LYS A 134 -3.10 3.76 13.36
C LYS A 134 -1.71 4.36 13.49
N ARG A 135 -1.00 4.55 12.37
CA ARG A 135 0.35 5.15 12.36
C ARG A 135 0.32 6.60 12.83
N ARG A 136 -0.68 7.40 12.43
CA ARG A 136 -0.87 8.77 12.92
C ARG A 136 -1.00 8.81 14.42
N ILE A 137 -1.80 7.91 15.01
CA ILE A 137 -1.96 7.82 16.46
C ILE A 137 -0.63 7.46 17.11
N THR A 138 0.03 6.39 16.67
CA THR A 138 1.29 5.92 17.27
C THR A 138 2.38 6.99 17.20
N LYS A 139 2.55 7.65 16.05
CA LYS A 139 3.57 8.68 15.87
C LYS A 139 3.28 9.93 16.72
N LEU A 140 2.03 10.40 16.74
CA LEU A 140 1.64 11.56 17.56
C LEU A 140 1.73 11.26 19.06
N VAL A 141 1.32 10.07 19.51
CA VAL A 141 1.51 9.65 20.91
C VAL A 141 2.99 9.63 21.28
N GLY A 142 3.84 9.08 20.42
CA GLY A 142 5.30 9.10 20.62
C GLY A 142 5.86 10.52 20.68
N TRP A 143 5.36 11.42 19.82
CA TRP A 143 5.73 12.83 19.86
C TRP A 143 5.30 13.53 21.15
N ILE A 144 4.05 13.34 21.60
CA ILE A 144 3.54 13.92 22.85
C ILE A 144 4.35 13.40 24.05
N SER A 145 4.66 12.10 24.07
CA SER A 145 5.45 11.49 25.16
C SER A 145 6.82 12.16 25.27
N LYS A 146 7.53 12.32 24.15
CA LYS A 146 8.81 13.03 24.11
C LYS A 146 8.73 14.47 24.60
N LYS A 147 7.66 15.20 24.24
CA LYS A 147 7.45 16.59 24.71
C LYS A 147 7.20 16.67 26.20
N ILE A 148 6.49 15.70 26.76
CA ILE A 148 6.19 15.62 28.18
C ILE A 148 7.43 15.17 28.97
N GLU A 149 8.24 14.25 28.45
CA GLU A 149 9.52 13.86 29.08
C GLU A 149 10.48 15.05 29.24
N SER A 150 10.44 16.01 28.31
CA SER A 150 11.23 17.23 28.35
C SER A 150 10.46 18.46 28.89
N GLU A 151 9.28 18.28 29.48
CA GLU A 151 8.49 19.42 29.96
C GLU A 151 9.06 19.96 31.28
N ASP A 152 8.88 21.26 31.50
CA ASP A 152 9.08 21.84 32.83
C ASP A 152 7.97 21.30 33.75
N PRO A 153 8.31 20.55 34.82
CA PRO A 153 7.31 20.06 35.74
C PRO A 153 6.47 21.20 36.32
N GLU A 154 7.07 22.32 36.74
CA GLU A 154 6.33 23.42 37.36
C GLU A 154 5.31 24.05 36.40
N ASN A 155 5.58 23.96 35.10
CA ASN A 155 4.74 24.48 34.02
C ASN A 155 4.42 23.40 32.96
N PRO A 156 3.59 22.38 33.28
CA PRO A 156 3.34 21.28 32.36
C PRO A 156 2.66 21.76 31.08
N LEU A 157 2.94 21.09 29.97
CA LEU A 157 2.37 21.46 28.67
C LEU A 157 0.86 21.22 28.64
N THR A 158 0.10 22.25 28.27
CA THR A 158 -1.34 22.12 28.03
C THR A 158 -1.61 21.44 26.69
N ASP A 159 -2.79 20.82 26.53
CA ASP A 159 -3.20 20.24 25.25
C ASP A 159 -3.19 21.31 24.11
N LYS A 160 -3.52 22.57 24.44
CA LYS A 160 -3.43 23.71 23.50
C LYS A 160 -2.00 24.01 23.06
N LEU A 161 -1.06 24.10 24.02
CA LEU A 161 0.34 24.36 23.72
C LEU A 161 0.99 23.20 22.95
N LEU A 162 0.62 21.96 23.26
CA LEU A 162 1.03 20.78 22.48
C LEU A 162 0.56 20.87 21.03
N ILE A 163 -0.65 21.37 20.75
CA ILE A 163 -1.13 21.59 19.39
C ILE A 163 -0.31 22.67 18.68
N GLU A 164 -0.07 23.81 19.35
CA GLU A 164 0.72 24.90 18.78
C GLU A 164 2.14 24.45 18.42
N LEU A 165 2.80 23.73 19.32
CA LEU A 165 4.12 23.14 19.07
C LEU A 165 4.08 22.11 17.93
N PHE A 166 3.03 21.28 17.88
CA PHE A 166 2.89 20.28 16.82
C PHE A 166 2.69 20.94 15.45
N HIS A 167 1.90 22.00 15.35
CA HIS A 167 1.71 22.75 14.10
C HIS A 167 2.97 23.48 13.65
N LYS A 168 3.78 23.97 14.60
CA LYS A 168 5.07 24.59 14.29
C LYS A 168 6.06 23.59 13.69
N GLU A 169 6.06 22.35 14.18
CA GLU A 169 6.94 21.28 13.66
C GLU A 169 6.35 20.57 12.43
N HIS A 170 5.02 20.52 12.31
CA HIS A 170 4.30 19.86 11.23
C HIS A 170 3.26 20.79 10.59
N PRO A 171 3.70 21.74 9.74
CA PRO A 171 2.80 22.65 9.06
C PRO A 171 1.75 21.90 8.23
N GLY A 172 0.48 22.32 8.34
CA GLY A 172 -0.63 21.70 7.61
C GLY A 172 -1.20 20.43 8.25
N SER A 173 -0.77 20.07 9.48
CA SER A 173 -1.41 19.01 10.23
C SER A 173 -2.89 19.33 10.51
N ASN A 174 -3.73 18.30 10.46
CA ASN A 174 -5.13 18.41 10.90
C ASN A 174 -5.27 17.80 12.30
N ILE A 175 -4.66 18.44 13.30
CA ILE A 175 -4.80 18.11 14.73
C ILE A 175 -5.57 19.22 15.42
N ASN A 176 -6.52 18.82 16.27
CA ASN A 176 -7.35 19.71 17.08
C ASN A 176 -7.45 19.18 18.51
N ASP A 177 -8.06 19.96 19.41
CA ASP A 177 -8.21 19.64 20.84
C ASP A 177 -8.81 18.25 21.06
N ASN A 178 -9.86 17.91 20.31
CA ASN A 178 -10.52 16.61 20.41
C ASN A 178 -9.59 15.45 20.01
N LYS A 179 -8.80 15.63 18.94
CA LYS A 179 -7.83 14.63 18.49
C LYS A 179 -6.69 14.47 19.48
N ILE A 180 -6.11 15.57 19.98
CA ILE A 180 -4.96 15.48 20.89
C ILE A 180 -5.36 14.82 22.21
N ALA A 181 -6.50 15.21 22.79
CA ALA A 181 -7.00 14.61 24.02
C ALA A 181 -7.32 13.11 23.83
N LYS A 182 -7.93 12.75 22.69
CA LYS A 182 -8.21 11.34 22.35
C LYS A 182 -6.94 10.52 22.21
N PHE A 183 -5.92 11.04 21.53
CA PHE A 183 -4.68 10.32 21.27
C PHE A 183 -3.81 10.23 22.53
N ARG A 184 -3.71 11.30 23.31
CA ARG A 184 -3.09 11.32 24.63
C ARG A 184 -3.65 10.21 25.53
N LYS A 185 -4.98 10.12 25.64
CA LYS A 185 -5.66 9.05 26.39
C LYS A 185 -5.34 7.65 25.85
N LYS A 186 -5.30 7.46 24.52
CA LYS A 186 -4.91 6.18 23.91
C LYS A 186 -3.47 5.78 24.23
N GLY A 187 -2.58 6.75 24.42
CA GLY A 187 -1.20 6.54 24.80
C GLY A 187 -0.96 6.38 26.30
N GLY A 188 -2.01 6.42 27.14
CA GLY A 188 -1.86 6.37 28.60
C GLY A 188 -1.25 7.64 29.21
N ILE A 189 -1.17 8.73 28.44
CA ILE A 189 -0.51 9.96 28.85
C ILE A 189 -1.46 10.79 29.73
N GLU A 190 -1.01 11.18 30.91
CA GLU A 190 -1.78 12.00 31.85
C GLU A 190 -2.05 13.40 31.28
N GLY A 191 -3.18 14.00 31.64
CA GLY A 191 -3.52 15.37 31.22
C GLY A 191 -2.92 16.42 32.16
N PHE A 192 -2.82 17.66 31.68
CA PHE A 192 -2.25 18.81 32.38
C PHE A 192 -2.57 18.85 33.88
N TYR A 193 -3.86 18.85 34.24
CA TYR A 193 -4.29 18.96 35.65
C TYR A 193 -3.76 17.84 36.55
N LYS A 194 -3.65 16.61 36.04
CA LYS A 194 -3.12 15.48 36.80
C LYS A 194 -1.61 15.60 36.98
N ARG A 195 -0.89 16.01 35.94
CA ARG A 195 0.57 16.21 35.99
C ARG A 195 0.94 17.35 36.95
N ARG A 196 0.23 18.48 36.87
CA ARG A 196 0.41 19.62 37.79
C ARG A 196 0.14 19.26 39.26
N LYS A 197 -0.88 18.44 39.53
CA LYS A 197 -1.23 18.04 40.91
C LYS A 197 -0.15 17.18 41.59
N LYS A 198 0.68 16.47 40.83
CA LYS A 198 1.77 15.64 41.38
C LYS A 198 2.92 16.45 41.96
N ILE A 199 3.07 17.71 41.58
CA ILE A 199 4.12 18.60 42.09
C ILE A 199 3.67 19.27 43.38
N ASN A 200 2.37 19.52 43.50
CA ASN A 200 1.77 20.12 44.70
C ASN A 200 1.46 19.09 45.80
N ARG A 201 2.06 17.90 45.74
CA ARG A 201 1.91 16.79 46.70
C ARG A 201 3.29 16.36 47.18
#